data_AF-A0A5F2BH12-F1
#
_entry.id   AF-A0A5F2BH12-F1
#
_cell.length_a   1.000
_cell.length_b   1.000
_cell.length_c   1.000
_cell.angle_alpha   90.00
_cell.angle_beta   90.00
_cell.angle_gamma   90.00
#
_symmetry.space_group_name_H-M   'P 1'
#
loop_
_entity.id
_entity.type
_entity.pdbx_description
1 polymer ?
#
loop_
_entity_poly.entity_id
_entity_poly.type
_entity_poly.pdbx_seq_one_letter_code
_entity_poly.pdbx_strand_id
1 'polypeptide(L)'
;MSIKEGTESVSLNWETSTTIQEFLFTTDQVLDAYIQGALIGKAQGKKEALEETQRLQYEKLLDNVNSATAIVDGVLEFSEKLNIVPSAEYLKLISWNKLNILITVSESDFLKPELLRIYDFIQGLKNRISDLLKLEIIIAPISDDFDEDSIFSEGYQFKGIE
;
A
#
# COMPACT_ATOMS: atom_id res chain seq x y z
N MET A 1 49.96 -38.16 -65.69
CA MET A 1 49.84 -38.33 -64.23
C MET A 1 49.27 -37.02 -63.71
N SER A 2 47.99 -37.04 -63.33
CA SER A 2 47.26 -35.88 -62.79
C SER A 2 47.67 -35.61 -61.35
N ILE A 3 47.78 -34.33 -60.99
CA ILE A 3 47.32 -33.84 -59.68
C ILE A 3 46.59 -32.52 -59.96
N LYS A 4 45.29 -32.50 -59.65
CA LYS A 4 44.45 -31.32 -59.57
C LYS A 4 44.57 -30.78 -58.15
N GLU A 5 44.81 -29.49 -57.98
CA GLU A 5 44.34 -28.76 -56.80
C GLU A 5 43.63 -27.51 -57.30
N GLY A 6 42.31 -27.51 -57.15
CA GLY A 6 41.46 -26.36 -57.37
C GLY A 6 41.49 -25.48 -56.14
N THR A 7 41.69 -24.18 -56.37
CA THR A 7 41.28 -23.15 -55.42
C THR A 7 40.30 -22.26 -56.16
N GLU A 8 39.00 -22.49 -55.89
CA GLU A 8 37.93 -21.58 -56.26
C GLU A 8 38.11 -20.28 -55.49
N SER A 9 38.42 -19.18 -56.18
CA SER A 9 38.26 -17.84 -55.65
C SER A 9 36.84 -17.37 -55.97
N VAL A 10 35.98 -17.42 -54.95
CA VAL A 10 34.64 -16.83 -54.97
C VAL A 10 34.79 -15.31 -55.01
N SER A 11 34.37 -14.68 -56.11
CA SER A 11 34.29 -13.21 -56.21
C SER A 11 33.03 -12.70 -55.49
N LEU A 12 33.21 -12.02 -54.36
CA LEU A 12 32.16 -11.27 -53.68
C LEU A 12 31.91 -9.94 -54.41
N ASN A 13 30.85 -9.89 -55.21
CA ASN A 13 30.27 -8.65 -55.71
C ASN A 13 29.52 -7.95 -54.55
N TRP A 14 30.04 -6.82 -54.08
CA TRP A 14 29.56 -6.08 -52.90
C TRP A 14 28.65 -4.88 -53.21
N GLU A 15 28.26 -4.68 -54.47
CA GLU A 15 27.50 -3.49 -54.87
C GLU A 15 25.99 -3.73 -54.87
N THR A 16 25.39 -3.85 -53.70
CA THR A 16 23.96 -3.52 -53.51
C THR A 16 23.83 -2.02 -53.30
N SER A 17 23.49 -1.32 -54.38
CA SER A 17 23.08 0.10 -54.36
C SER A 17 21.81 0.26 -53.51
N THR A 18 22.00 0.50 -52.21
CA THR A 18 20.95 1.07 -51.36
C THR A 18 21.26 2.55 -51.28
N THR A 19 20.39 3.40 -51.81
CA THR A 19 20.42 4.84 -51.56
C THR A 19 20.13 5.04 -50.08
N ILE A 20 21.16 4.90 -49.25
CA ILE A 20 21.15 5.29 -47.85
C ILE A 20 21.05 6.82 -47.92
N GLN A 21 19.91 7.38 -47.55
CA GLN A 21 19.91 8.76 -47.07
C GLN A 21 20.84 8.74 -45.85
N GLU A 22 22.08 9.15 -46.07
CA GLU A 22 23.11 9.21 -45.06
C GLU A 22 22.67 10.23 -44.01
N PHE A 23 21.98 9.75 -42.97
CA PHE A 23 21.87 10.46 -41.72
C PHE A 23 23.27 10.45 -41.08
N LEU A 24 24.14 11.36 -41.54
CA LEU A 24 25.46 11.60 -40.98
C LEU A 24 25.28 12.30 -39.63
N PHE A 25 25.01 11.50 -38.60
CA PHE A 25 25.15 11.98 -37.23
C PHE A 25 26.63 12.08 -36.89
N THR A 26 27.04 13.24 -36.41
CA THR A 26 28.38 13.42 -35.82
C THR A 26 28.52 12.56 -34.56
N THR A 27 29.75 12.18 -34.22
CA THR A 27 30.04 11.40 -33.01
C THR A 27 29.48 12.08 -31.76
N ASP A 28 29.54 13.42 -31.69
CA ASP A 28 28.97 14.21 -30.59
C ASP A 28 27.44 14.09 -30.53
N GLN A 29 26.75 14.11 -31.68
CA GLN A 29 25.29 13.91 -31.73
C GLN A 29 24.86 12.52 -31.26
N VAL A 30 25.66 11.48 -31.55
CA VAL A 30 25.40 10.12 -31.05
C VAL A 30 25.65 10.04 -29.54
N LEU A 31 26.70 10.68 -29.06
CA LEU A 31 27.05 10.71 -27.64
C LEU A 31 25.99 11.47 -26.82
N ASP A 32 25.53 12.62 -27.31
CA ASP A 32 24.47 13.42 -26.69
C ASP A 32 23.15 12.66 -26.65
N ALA A 33 22.77 12.00 -27.76
CA ALA A 33 21.55 11.18 -27.79
C ALA A 33 21.63 10.00 -26.81
N TYR A 34 22.79 9.37 -26.66
CA TYR A 34 22.99 8.29 -25.69
C TYR A 34 22.88 8.80 -24.24
N ILE A 35 23.52 9.93 -23.91
CA ILE A 35 23.45 10.55 -22.59
C ILE A 35 22.01 10.98 -22.27
N GLN A 36 21.33 11.63 -23.22
CA GLN A 36 19.93 12.02 -23.06
C GLN A 36 19.03 10.80 -22.89
N GLY A 37 19.21 9.73 -23.68
CA GLY A 37 18.48 8.48 -23.53
C GLY A 37 18.69 7.83 -22.16
N ALA A 38 19.92 7.82 -21.64
CA ALA A 38 20.23 7.32 -20.31
C ALA A 38 19.59 8.16 -19.19
N LEU A 39 19.59 9.49 -19.34
CA LEU A 39 18.95 10.41 -18.38
C LEU A 39 17.42 10.25 -18.38
N ILE A 40 16.81 10.15 -19.57
CA ILE A 40 15.37 9.92 -19.73
C ILE A 40 14.99 8.55 -19.16
N GLY A 41 15.75 7.49 -19.48
CA GLY A 41 15.52 6.15 -18.94
C GLY A 41 15.63 6.09 -17.42
N LYS A 42 16.58 6.82 -16.83
CA LYS A 42 16.70 6.94 -15.37
C LYS A 42 15.54 7.71 -14.75
N ALA A 43 15.06 8.77 -15.40
CA ALA A 43 13.90 9.53 -14.94
C ALA A 43 12.60 8.70 -15.03
N GLN A 44 12.42 7.98 -16.14
CA GLN A 44 11.28 7.10 -16.39
C GLN A 44 11.26 5.92 -15.41
N GLY A 45 12.39 5.24 -15.20
CA GLY A 45 12.48 4.15 -14.21
C GLY A 45 12.24 4.62 -12.77
N LYS A 46 12.64 5.84 -12.42
CA LYS A 46 12.29 6.44 -11.11
C LYS A 46 10.80 6.71 -10.98
N LYS A 47 10.15 7.19 -12.04
CA LYS A 47 8.70 7.43 -12.07
C LYS A 47 7.93 6.11 -11.93
N GLU A 48 8.28 5.11 -12.72
CA GLU A 48 7.67 3.78 -12.66
C GLU A 48 7.85 3.12 -11.29
N ALA A 49 9.04 3.20 -10.70
CA ALA A 49 9.28 2.68 -9.35
C ALA A 49 8.46 3.42 -8.28
N LEU A 50 8.26 4.74 -8.43
CA LEU A 50 7.41 5.52 -7.52
C LEU A 50 5.94 5.12 -7.65
N GLU A 51 5.44 5.01 -8.88
CA GLU A 51 4.06 4.59 -9.16
C GLU A 51 3.78 3.19 -8.62
N GLU A 52 4.70 2.24 -8.84
CA GLU A 52 4.57 0.89 -8.31
C GLU A 52 4.63 0.85 -6.77
N THR A 53 5.50 1.65 -6.16
CA THR A 53 5.57 1.76 -4.70
C THR A 53 4.27 2.32 -4.12
N GLN A 54 3.68 3.35 -4.76
CA GLN A 54 2.40 3.92 -4.35
C GLN A 54 1.26 2.90 -4.48
N ARG A 55 1.25 2.12 -5.58
CA ARG A 55 0.27 1.05 -5.79
C ARG A 55 0.36 0.00 -4.70
N LEU A 56 1.56 -0.50 -4.41
CA LEU A 56 1.78 -1.48 -3.34
C LEU A 56 1.40 -0.95 -1.96
N GLN A 57 1.69 0.32 -1.68
CA GLN A 57 1.28 0.95 -0.42
C GLN A 57 -0.24 1.05 -0.31
N TYR A 58 -0.93 1.38 -1.40
CA TYR A 58 -2.38 1.43 -1.45
C TYR A 58 -3.02 0.05 -1.26
N GLU A 59 -2.52 -0.97 -1.96
CA GLU A 59 -2.98 -2.35 -1.78
C GLU A 59 -2.78 -2.82 -0.33
N LYS A 60 -1.62 -2.54 0.26
CA LYS A 60 -1.36 -2.87 1.67
C LYS A 60 -2.23 -2.10 2.64
N LEU A 61 -2.50 -0.83 2.38
CA LEU A 61 -3.43 -0.05 3.17
C LEU A 61 -4.83 -0.68 3.13
N LEU A 62 -5.30 -1.08 1.95
CA LEU A 62 -6.61 -1.71 1.79
C LEU A 62 -6.70 -3.05 2.55
N ASP A 63 -5.67 -3.90 2.43
CA ASP A 63 -5.56 -5.15 3.20
C ASP A 63 -5.59 -4.88 4.72
N ASN A 64 -4.88 -3.85 5.17
CA ASN A 64 -4.78 -3.46 6.56
C ASN A 64 -6.12 -2.95 7.10
N VAL A 65 -6.83 -2.12 6.33
CA VAL A 65 -8.16 -1.62 6.68
C VAL A 65 -9.15 -2.78 6.78
N ASN A 66 -9.17 -3.70 5.79
CA ASN A 66 -10.04 -4.87 5.82
C ASN A 66 -9.76 -5.77 7.03
N SER A 67 -8.48 -5.98 7.36
CA SER A 67 -8.07 -6.76 8.53
C SER A 67 -8.53 -6.08 9.83
N ALA A 68 -8.41 -4.76 9.91
CA ALA A 68 -8.87 -3.99 11.06
C ALA A 68 -10.40 -4.06 11.21
N THR A 69 -11.15 -3.97 10.11
CA THR A 69 -12.62 -4.13 10.11
C THR A 69 -13.02 -5.47 10.70
N ALA A 70 -12.44 -6.58 10.22
CA ALA A 70 -12.75 -7.91 10.76
C ALA A 70 -12.47 -8.06 12.27
N ILE A 71 -11.46 -7.34 12.77
CA ILE A 71 -11.14 -7.31 14.20
C ILE A 71 -12.18 -6.51 14.97
N VAL A 72 -12.57 -5.34 14.45
CA VAL A 72 -13.63 -4.53 15.06
C VAL A 72 -14.90 -5.33 15.13
N ASP A 73 -15.33 -5.94 14.03
CA ASP A 73 -16.57 -6.72 13.99
C ASP A 73 -16.54 -7.85 15.05
N GLY A 74 -15.40 -8.54 15.18
CA GLY A 74 -15.20 -9.53 16.26
C GLY A 74 -15.28 -8.93 17.67
N VAL A 75 -14.77 -7.72 17.87
CA VAL A 75 -14.87 -6.99 19.15
C VAL A 75 -16.32 -6.58 19.45
N LEU A 76 -17.07 -6.12 18.45
CA LEU A 76 -18.48 -5.76 18.60
C LEU A 76 -19.31 -6.99 18.96
N GLU A 77 -19.18 -8.08 18.20
CA GLU A 77 -19.86 -9.34 18.50
C GLU A 77 -19.54 -9.87 19.91
N PHE A 78 -18.28 -9.70 20.35
CA PHE A 78 -17.88 -10.12 21.69
C PHE A 78 -18.44 -9.20 22.78
N SER A 79 -18.54 -7.90 22.50
CA SER A 79 -19.13 -6.90 23.40
C SER A 79 -20.62 -7.18 23.62
N GLU A 80 -21.36 -7.48 22.54
CA GLU A 80 -22.77 -7.85 22.62
C GLU A 80 -23.00 -9.10 23.47
N LYS A 81 -22.15 -10.13 23.34
CA LYS A 81 -22.19 -11.35 24.19
C LYS A 81 -22.02 -11.05 25.68
N LEU A 82 -21.37 -9.93 26.01
CA LEU A 82 -21.19 -9.46 27.38
C LEU A 82 -22.26 -8.46 27.83
N ASN A 83 -23.29 -8.22 27.01
CA ASN A 83 -24.31 -7.19 27.23
C ASN A 83 -23.69 -5.79 27.41
N ILE A 84 -22.66 -5.49 26.63
CA ILE A 84 -22.07 -4.16 26.47
C ILE A 84 -22.38 -3.72 25.05
N VAL A 85 -23.13 -2.62 24.90
CA VAL A 85 -23.60 -2.16 23.59
C VAL A 85 -22.76 -0.95 23.18
N PRO A 86 -21.94 -1.07 22.12
CA PRO A 86 -21.27 0.06 21.51
C PRO A 86 -22.27 1.13 21.09
N SER A 87 -21.92 2.41 21.26
CA SER A 87 -22.75 3.56 20.92
C SER A 87 -22.33 4.20 19.60
N ALA A 88 -21.03 4.26 19.34
CA ALA A 88 -20.46 4.72 18.07
C ALA A 88 -19.04 4.17 17.87
N GLU A 89 -18.63 4.11 16.61
CA GLU A 89 -17.30 3.68 16.18
C GLU A 89 -16.65 4.72 15.27
N TYR A 90 -15.38 5.00 15.55
CA TYR A 90 -14.58 5.94 14.80
C TYR A 90 -13.25 5.32 14.37
N LEU A 91 -12.85 5.60 13.13
CA LEU A 91 -11.59 5.14 12.55
C LEU A 91 -10.68 6.32 12.25
N LYS A 92 -9.41 6.22 12.60
CA LYS A 92 -8.36 7.17 12.25
C LYS A 92 -7.18 6.46 11.59
N LEU A 93 -6.86 6.88 10.37
CA LEU A 93 -5.67 6.43 9.65
C LEU A 93 -4.48 7.30 10.04
N ILE A 94 -3.50 6.73 10.75
CA ILE A 94 -2.28 7.44 11.15
C ILE A 94 -1.20 7.33 10.07
N SER A 95 -1.04 6.12 9.52
CA SER A 95 -0.14 5.81 8.41
C SER A 95 -0.65 4.58 7.67
N TRP A 96 -0.06 4.26 6.50
CA TRP A 96 -0.46 3.09 5.69
C TRP A 96 -0.48 1.76 6.47
N ASN A 97 0.23 1.69 7.59
CA ASN A 97 0.34 0.53 8.47
C ASN A 97 -0.05 0.79 9.93
N LYS A 98 -0.66 1.93 10.26
CA LYS A 98 -1.13 2.24 11.61
C LYS A 98 -2.54 2.80 11.59
N LEU A 99 -3.44 2.08 12.28
CA LEU A 99 -4.85 2.41 12.41
C LEU A 99 -5.21 2.56 13.89
N ASN A 100 -6.01 3.58 14.19
CA ASN A 100 -6.58 3.81 15.50
C ASN A 100 -8.10 3.71 15.41
N ILE A 101 -8.70 2.96 16.31
CA ILE A 101 -10.13 2.73 16.38
C ILE A 101 -10.61 3.16 17.75
N LEU A 102 -11.62 4.01 17.77
CA LEU A 102 -12.28 4.46 18.98
C LEU A 102 -13.69 3.88 18.97
N ILE A 103 -14.00 3.07 19.97
CA ILE A 103 -15.32 2.52 20.21
C ILE A 103 -15.86 3.22 21.44
N THR A 104 -17.04 3.80 21.32
CA THR A 104 -17.70 4.43 22.45
C THR A 104 -18.77 3.52 23.02
N VAL A 105 -18.99 3.57 24.32
CA VAL A 105 -20.02 2.81 25.04
C VAL A 105 -20.72 3.74 26.04
N SER A 106 -21.89 3.34 26.54
CA SER A 106 -22.53 4.09 27.63
C SER A 106 -21.64 4.14 28.88
N GLU A 107 -21.74 5.19 29.68
CA GLU A 107 -21.04 5.25 30.99
C GLU A 107 -21.35 4.04 31.87
N SER A 108 -22.61 3.60 31.88
CA SER A 108 -23.02 2.42 32.64
C SER A 108 -22.33 1.14 32.18
N ASP A 109 -22.09 0.98 30.88
CA ASP A 109 -21.38 -0.18 30.34
C ASP A 109 -19.88 -0.08 30.54
N PHE A 110 -19.32 1.13 30.45
CA PHE A 110 -17.91 1.38 30.69
C PHE A 110 -17.49 0.99 32.11
N LEU A 111 -18.39 1.14 33.08
CA LEU A 111 -18.13 0.78 34.48
C LEU A 111 -18.34 -0.72 34.79
N LYS A 112 -18.83 -1.51 33.84
CA LYS A 112 -19.01 -2.96 34.03
C LYS A 112 -17.65 -3.68 34.11
N PRO A 113 -17.42 -4.55 35.11
CA PRO A 113 -16.21 -5.38 35.17
C PRO A 113 -16.00 -6.23 33.91
N GLU A 114 -17.08 -6.61 33.23
CA GLU A 114 -17.07 -7.36 31.98
C GLU A 114 -16.30 -6.65 30.86
N LEU A 115 -16.20 -5.32 30.88
CA LEU A 115 -15.44 -4.53 29.92
C LEU A 115 -13.97 -4.96 29.86
N LEU A 116 -13.39 -5.35 31.01
CA LEU A 116 -12.01 -5.85 31.07
C LEU A 116 -11.79 -7.09 30.20
N ARG A 117 -12.82 -7.93 30.04
CA ARG A 117 -12.75 -9.12 29.18
C ARG A 117 -12.67 -8.74 27.70
N ILE A 118 -13.23 -7.59 27.32
CA ILE A 118 -13.12 -7.08 25.96
C ILE A 118 -11.66 -6.67 25.69
N TYR A 119 -10.98 -6.04 26.64
CA TYR A 119 -9.54 -5.74 26.49
C TYR A 119 -8.68 -7.01 26.37
N ASP A 120 -8.98 -8.05 27.16
CA ASP A 120 -8.30 -9.34 27.04
C ASP A 120 -8.52 -9.97 25.65
N PHE A 121 -9.76 -9.89 25.15
CA PHE A 121 -10.11 -10.37 23.83
C PHE A 121 -9.37 -9.59 22.72
N ILE A 122 -9.33 -8.26 22.82
CA ILE A 122 -8.57 -7.39 21.90
C ILE A 122 -7.09 -7.78 21.89
N GLN A 123 -6.47 -8.00 23.06
CA GLN A 123 -5.08 -8.46 23.12
C GLN A 123 -4.89 -9.82 22.43
N GLY A 124 -5.83 -10.75 22.64
CA GLY A 124 -5.83 -12.04 21.98
C GLY A 124 -5.91 -11.94 20.45
N LEU A 125 -6.70 -10.99 19.94
CA LEU A 125 -6.80 -10.70 18.51
C LEU A 125 -5.53 -10.03 17.98
N LYS A 126 -4.95 -9.07 18.70
CA LYS A 126 -3.70 -8.39 18.29
C LYS A 126 -2.55 -9.36 18.04
N ASN A 127 -2.46 -10.43 18.82
CA ASN A 127 -1.43 -11.46 18.63
C ASN A 127 -1.60 -12.30 17.35
N ARG A 128 -2.72 -12.17 16.64
CA ARG A 128 -3.02 -12.88 15.39
C ARG A 128 -2.82 -11.99 14.15
N ILE A 129 -2.51 -10.71 14.34
CA ILE A 129 -2.32 -9.75 13.27
C ILE A 129 -0.90 -9.86 12.74
N SER A 130 -0.70 -9.57 11.46
CA SER A 130 0.64 -9.38 10.90
C SER A 130 1.40 -8.29 11.67
N ASP A 131 2.66 -8.54 12.00
CA ASP A 131 3.58 -7.56 12.62
C ASP A 131 3.70 -6.24 11.85
N LEU A 132 3.30 -6.24 10.57
CA LEU A 132 3.31 -5.07 9.70
C LEU A 132 2.20 -4.08 10.06
N LEU A 133 1.07 -4.53 10.59
CA LEU A 133 -0.08 -3.69 10.94
C LEU A 133 -0.09 -3.35 12.43
N LYS A 134 -0.03 -2.07 12.75
CA LYS A 134 -0.20 -1.54 14.10
C LYS A 134 -1.65 -1.10 14.31
N LEU A 135 -2.40 -1.89 15.06
CA LEU A 135 -3.79 -1.58 15.40
C LEU A 135 -3.92 -1.16 16.88
N GLU A 136 -4.50 0.01 17.09
CA GLU A 136 -4.87 0.51 18.41
C GLU A 136 -6.40 0.59 18.51
N ILE A 137 -6.97 -0.04 19.53
CA ILE A 137 -8.41 0.00 19.81
C ILE A 137 -8.56 0.60 21.19
N ILE A 138 -9.34 1.67 21.27
CA ILE A 138 -9.62 2.43 22.48
C ILE A 138 -11.12 2.30 22.72
N ILE A 139 -11.51 1.92 23.93
CA ILE A 139 -12.89 1.95 24.37
C ILE A 139 -13.04 3.13 25.33
N ALA A 140 -14.02 3.99 25.08
CA ALA A 140 -14.26 5.20 25.88
C ALA A 140 -15.75 5.33 26.23
N PRO A 141 -16.10 5.92 27.39
CA PRO A 141 -17.48 6.26 27.68
C PRO A 141 -17.92 7.46 26.84
N ILE A 142 -19.16 7.46 26.36
CA ILE A 142 -19.87 8.68 25.96
C ILE A 142 -20.45 9.30 27.21
N SER A 143 -20.03 10.53 27.50
CA SER A 143 -20.58 11.41 28.53
C SER A 143 -21.25 12.62 27.88
N ASP A 144 -21.93 13.45 28.68
CA ASP A 144 -22.55 14.70 28.20
C ASP A 144 -21.52 15.70 27.64
N ASP A 145 -20.24 15.57 28.03
CA ASP A 145 -19.12 16.37 27.55
C ASP A 145 -18.42 15.76 26.31
N PHE A 146 -18.96 14.68 25.74
CA PHE A 146 -18.40 14.07 24.54
C PHE A 146 -18.59 14.98 23.33
N ASP A 147 -17.50 15.62 22.90
CA ASP A 147 -17.47 16.52 21.76
C ASP A 147 -17.04 15.77 20.49
N GLU A 148 -18.01 15.42 19.66
CA GLU A 148 -17.77 14.74 18.39
C GLU A 148 -17.01 15.61 17.38
N ASP A 149 -17.18 16.94 17.43
CA ASP A 149 -16.46 17.87 16.55
C ASP A 149 -14.96 17.87 16.88
N SER A 150 -14.61 17.69 18.16
CA SER A 150 -13.21 17.50 18.58
C SER A 150 -12.64 16.19 18.02
N ILE A 151 -13.40 15.10 18.06
CA ILE A 151 -12.99 13.80 17.51
C ILE A 151 -12.73 13.90 16.00
N PHE A 152 -13.64 14.55 15.26
CA PHE A 152 -13.46 14.80 13.82
C PHE A 152 -12.26 15.71 13.54
N SER A 153 -12.04 16.74 14.36
CA SER A 153 -10.88 17.64 14.24
C SER A 153 -9.56 16.91 14.48
N GLU A 154 -9.55 15.87 15.30
CA GLU A 154 -8.39 14.98 15.45
C GLU A 154 -8.17 14.02 14.28
N GLY A 155 -9.05 14.01 13.28
CA GLY A 155 -8.93 13.19 12.07
C GLY A 155 -9.55 11.81 12.17
N TYR A 156 -10.40 11.57 13.17
CA TYR A 156 -11.28 10.40 13.19
C TYR A 156 -12.44 10.57 12.20
N GLN A 157 -12.91 9.46 11.65
CA GLN A 157 -14.06 9.39 10.75
C GLN A 157 -15.10 8.43 11.35
N PHE A 158 -16.36 8.85 11.36
CA PHE A 158 -17.48 8.04 11.84
C PHE A 158 -17.73 6.87 10.87
N LYS A 159 -17.74 5.65 11.41
CA LYS A 159 -18.07 4.43 10.66
C LYS A 159 -19.55 4.06 10.84
N GLY A 160 -20.12 4.32 12.02
CA GLY A 160 -21.44 3.84 12.42
C GLY A 160 -21.43 2.40 12.92
N ILE A 161 -22.53 2.01 13.57
CA ILE A 161 -22.82 0.64 14.01
C ILE A 161 -23.93 0.12 13.10
N GLU A 162 -23.66 -0.95 12.34
CA GLU A 162 -24.65 -1.61 11.49
C GLU A 162 -25.50 -2.64 12.26
#